data_AF-A0AAF0Y4C9-F1
#
_entry.id   AF-A0AAF0Y4C9-F1
#
_cell.length_a   1.000
_cell.length_b   1.000
_cell.length_c   1.000
_cell.angle_alpha   90.00
_cell.angle_beta   90.00
_cell.angle_gamma   90.00
#
_symmetry.space_group_name_H-M   'P 1'
#
loop_
_entity.id
_entity.type
_entity.pdbx_description
1 polymer ?
#
loop_
_entity_poly.entity_id
_entity_poly.type
_entity_poly.pdbx_seq_one_letter_code
_entity_poly.pdbx_strand_id
1 'polypeptide(L)'
;MSQTKHIYRSLLRELRLSSNQPRAKRNPTVAIHVRQLVDSAQSKEQLDRTLVEARDFLRSSRIYDELVKRYNPTHGMSQDERVHASARRVGLDTPLEFKKEDGEKE
;
A
#
# COMPACT_ATOMS: atom_id res chain seq x y z
N MET A 1 -33.24 2.66 6.16
CA MET A 1 -32.17 2.41 5.16
C MET A 1 -31.55 1.04 5.43
N SER A 2 -31.17 0.26 4.41
CA SER A 2 -30.63 -1.10 4.61
C SER A 2 -29.16 -1.06 5.05
N GLN A 3 -28.85 -1.70 6.19
CA GLN A 3 -27.52 -1.77 6.80
C GLN A 3 -26.44 -2.27 5.82
N THR A 4 -26.72 -3.37 5.11
CA THR A 4 -25.85 -3.96 4.08
C THR A 4 -25.47 -2.95 2.99
N LYS A 5 -26.42 -2.14 2.51
CA LYS A 5 -26.15 -1.12 1.48
C LYS A 5 -25.20 -0.05 1.99
N HIS A 6 -25.30 0.33 3.26
CA HIS A 6 -24.40 1.32 3.86
C HIS A 6 -22.97 0.77 3.95
N ILE A 7 -22.81 -0.48 4.44
CA ILE A 7 -21.50 -1.14 4.54
C ILE A 7 -20.87 -1.31 3.16
N TYR A 8 -21.62 -1.81 2.17
CA TYR A 8 -21.15 -1.96 0.79
C TYR A 8 -20.65 -0.64 0.19
N ARG A 9 -21.40 0.47 0.37
CA ARG A 9 -20.97 1.79 -0.12
C ARG A 9 -19.72 2.29 0.59
N SER A 10 -19.57 1.98 1.87
CA SER A 10 -18.37 2.31 2.64
C SER A 10 -17.14 1.53 2.14
N LEU A 11 -17.28 0.24 1.83
CA LEU A 11 -16.23 -0.58 1.20
C LEU A 11 -15.82 0.04 -0.14
N LEU A 12 -16.77 0.30 -1.03
CA LEU A 12 -16.46 0.90 -2.34
C LEU A 12 -15.80 2.29 -2.22
N ARG A 13 -16.05 3.01 -1.13
CA ARG A 13 -15.34 4.27 -0.83
C ARG A 13 -13.90 3.98 -0.41
N GLU A 14 -13.66 3.06 0.52
CA GLU A 14 -12.29 2.70 0.94
C GLU A 14 -11.47 2.14 -0.23
N LEU A 15 -12.05 1.29 -1.08
CA LEU A 15 -11.39 0.78 -2.29
C LEU A 15 -10.96 1.89 -3.26
N ARG A 16 -11.72 3.00 -3.31
CA ARG A 16 -11.36 4.18 -4.10
C ARG A 16 -10.32 5.06 -3.43
N LEU A 17 -10.24 5.04 -2.10
CA LEU A 17 -9.26 5.81 -1.32
C LEU A 17 -7.91 5.10 -1.26
N SER A 18 -7.88 3.77 -1.26
CA SER A 18 -6.65 2.96 -1.28
C SER A 18 -5.98 2.89 -2.65
N SER A 19 -6.64 3.36 -3.72
CA SER A 19 -6.07 3.33 -5.07
C SER A 19 -5.06 4.46 -5.28
N ASN A 20 -3.82 4.07 -5.61
CA ASN A 20 -2.73 4.99 -5.95
C ASN A 20 -2.88 5.64 -7.35
N GLN A 21 -3.91 5.28 -8.12
CA GLN A 21 -4.12 5.79 -9.48
C GLN A 21 -5.14 6.94 -9.50
N PRO A 22 -4.95 7.97 -10.35
CA PRO A 22 -5.94 9.03 -10.55
C PRO A 22 -7.29 8.48 -11.03
N ARG A 23 -8.40 9.12 -10.64
CA ARG A 23 -9.77 8.64 -10.91
C ARG A 23 -10.01 8.22 -12.37
N ALA A 24 -9.46 8.96 -13.33
CA ALA A 24 -9.65 8.71 -14.76
C ALA A 24 -8.96 7.43 -15.27
N LYS A 25 -7.87 6.98 -14.63
CA LYS A 25 -7.07 5.81 -15.06
C LYS A 25 -7.37 4.55 -14.24
N ARG A 26 -8.36 4.59 -13.35
CA ARG A 26 -8.67 3.44 -12.48
C ARG A 26 -9.32 2.33 -13.29
N ASN A 27 -8.82 1.12 -13.12
CA ASN A 27 -9.40 -0.06 -13.72
C ASN A 27 -10.78 -0.35 -13.08
N PRO A 28 -11.89 -0.35 -13.86
CA PRO A 28 -13.23 -0.61 -13.33
C PRO A 28 -13.46 -2.08 -12.94
N THR A 29 -12.63 -2.99 -13.45
CA THR A 29 -12.79 -4.44 -13.30
C THR A 29 -12.87 -4.86 -11.84
N VAL A 30 -12.08 -4.26 -10.95
CA VAL A 30 -12.09 -4.59 -9.52
C VAL A 30 -13.46 -4.30 -8.89
N ALA A 31 -14.04 -3.13 -9.16
CA ALA A 31 -15.34 -2.76 -8.62
C ALA A 31 -16.47 -3.64 -9.18
N ILE A 32 -16.35 -4.09 -10.43
CA ILE A 32 -17.28 -5.04 -11.06
C ILE A 32 -17.20 -6.40 -10.37
N HIS A 33 -16.00 -6.93 -10.15
CA HIS A 33 -15.83 -8.22 -9.45
C HIS A 33 -16.34 -8.18 -8.02
N VAL A 34 -16.07 -7.09 -7.28
CA VAL A 34 -16.62 -6.91 -5.92
C VAL A 34 -18.16 -6.89 -5.95
N ARG A 35 -18.77 -6.29 -6.97
CA ARG A 35 -20.23 -6.36 -7.15
C ARG A 35 -20.70 -7.78 -7.44
N GLN A 36 -20.06 -8.49 -8.37
CA GLN A 36 -20.42 -9.88 -8.70
C GLN A 36 -20.33 -10.80 -7.48
N LEU A 37 -19.30 -10.65 -6.65
CA LEU A 37 -19.16 -11.40 -5.40
C LEU A 37 -20.32 -11.13 -4.44
N VAL A 38 -20.70 -9.86 -4.28
CA VAL A 38 -21.85 -9.46 -3.45
C VAL A 38 -23.17 -10.01 -4.00
N ASP A 39 -23.36 -10.00 -5.32
CA ASP A 39 -24.57 -10.51 -5.97
C ASP A 39 -24.65 -12.05 -5.91
N SER A 40 -23.50 -12.74 -5.89
CA SER A 40 -23.41 -14.21 -5.82
C SER A 40 -23.63 -14.78 -4.41
N ALA A 41 -23.65 -13.93 -3.38
CA ALA A 41 -23.69 -14.36 -1.99
C ALA A 41 -25.07 -14.91 -1.60
N GLN A 42 -25.08 -16.12 -1.04
CA GLN A 42 -26.30 -16.82 -0.63
C GLN A 42 -26.77 -16.43 0.78
N SER A 43 -25.83 -16.12 1.69
CA SER A 43 -26.13 -15.76 3.08
C SER A 43 -25.85 -14.28 3.35
N LYS A 44 -26.89 -13.55 3.77
CA LYS A 44 -26.81 -12.12 4.07
C LYS A 44 -25.94 -11.81 5.29
N GLU A 45 -26.01 -12.63 6.32
CA GLU A 45 -25.24 -12.42 7.57
C GLU A 45 -23.74 -12.59 7.33
N GLN A 46 -23.36 -13.62 6.58
CA GLN A 46 -21.96 -13.85 6.17
C GLN A 46 -21.48 -12.73 5.24
N LEU A 47 -22.32 -12.25 4.34
CA LEU A 47 -22.01 -11.12 3.48
C LEU A 47 -21.77 -9.83 4.28
N ASP A 48 -22.64 -9.49 5.22
CA ASP A 48 -22.47 -8.29 6.05
C ASP A 48 -21.15 -8.35 6.83
N ARG A 49 -20.81 -9.51 7.39
CA ARG A 49 -19.54 -9.72 8.09
C ARG A 49 -18.33 -9.56 7.17
N THR A 50 -18.32 -10.24 6.03
CA THR A 50 -17.19 -10.16 5.08
C THR A 50 -17.00 -8.75 4.51
N LEU A 51 -18.09 -8.01 4.28
CA LEU A 51 -18.02 -6.62 3.84
C LEU A 51 -17.40 -5.70 4.90
N VAL A 52 -17.72 -5.90 6.18
CA VAL A 52 -17.10 -5.14 7.28
C VAL A 52 -15.62 -5.46 7.39
N GLU A 53 -15.26 -6.74 7.42
CA GLU A 53 -13.87 -7.20 7.51
C GLU A 53 -13.02 -6.67 6.35
N ALA A 54 -13.52 -6.78 5.11
CA ALA A 54 -12.83 -6.25 3.93
C ALA A 54 -12.67 -4.72 3.98
N ARG A 55 -13.71 -4.00 4.41
CA ARG A 55 -13.66 -2.55 4.57
C ARG A 55 -12.62 -2.14 5.61
N ASP A 56 -12.58 -2.82 6.75
CA ASP A 56 -11.65 -2.51 7.84
C ASP A 56 -10.20 -2.85 7.46
N PHE A 57 -9.99 -3.96 6.74
CA PHE A 57 -8.69 -4.32 6.18
C PHE A 57 -8.15 -3.27 5.20
N LEU A 58 -8.98 -2.81 4.25
CA LEU A 58 -8.57 -1.77 3.30
C LEU A 58 -8.23 -0.45 4.02
N ARG A 59 -9.03 -0.09 5.03
CA ARG A 59 -8.81 1.11 5.82
C ARG A 59 -7.51 1.03 6.63
N SER A 60 -7.26 -0.10 7.30
CA SER A 60 -6.04 -0.30 8.10
C SER A 60 -4.80 -0.32 7.21
N SER A 61 -4.88 -0.95 6.04
CA SER A 61 -3.78 -0.98 5.06
C SER A 61 -3.39 0.43 4.60
N ARG A 62 -4.36 1.28 4.28
CA ARG A 62 -4.10 2.67 3.91
C ARG A 62 -3.45 3.47 5.05
N ILE A 63 -3.97 3.32 6.27
CA ILE A 63 -3.42 4.00 7.45
C ILE A 63 -2.00 3.51 7.74
N TYR A 64 -1.75 2.22 7.61
CA TYR A 64 -0.42 1.62 7.76
C TYR A 64 0.57 2.24 6.78
N ASP A 65 0.22 2.32 5.49
CA ASP A 65 1.07 2.94 4.47
C ASP A 65 1.38 4.41 4.79
N GLU A 66 0.39 5.17 5.28
CA GLU A 66 0.56 6.56 5.71
C GLU A 66 1.52 6.67 6.91
N LEU A 67 1.37 5.80 7.91
CA LEU A 67 2.23 5.77 9.10
C LEU A 67 3.67 5.38 8.77
N VAL A 68 3.85 4.36 7.93
CA VAL A 68 5.17 3.91 7.48
C VAL A 68 5.90 5.04 6.78
N LYS A 69 5.25 5.73 5.85
CA LYS A 69 5.84 6.89 5.14
C LYS A 69 6.26 8.01 6.09
N ARG A 70 5.52 8.23 7.18
CA ARG A 70 5.78 9.34 8.11
C ARG A 70 6.88 9.03 9.11
N TYR A 71 6.89 7.82 9.67
CA TYR A 71 7.75 7.48 10.80
C TYR A 71 8.93 6.59 10.43
N ASN A 72 8.91 5.97 9.25
CA ASN A 72 10.01 5.14 8.76
C ASN A 72 10.54 5.67 7.41
N PRO A 73 11.31 6.78 7.42
CA PRO A 73 11.88 7.35 6.20
C PRO A 73 12.89 6.42 5.51
N THR A 74 13.45 5.44 6.24
CA THR A 74 14.34 4.42 5.69
C THR A 74 13.61 3.26 5.04
N HIS A 75 12.27 3.25 5.07
CA HIS A 75 11.47 2.19 4.48
C HIS A 75 11.55 2.22 2.95
N GLY A 76 12.08 1.16 2.35
CA GLY A 76 12.22 1.03 0.89
C GLY A 76 13.54 1.57 0.32
N MET A 77 14.44 2.09 1.16
CA MET A 77 15.80 2.44 0.75
C MET A 77 16.66 1.18 0.54
N SER A 78 17.60 1.25 -0.40
CA SER A 78 18.63 0.22 -0.54
C SER A 78 19.54 0.20 0.69
N GLN A 79 20.33 -0.86 0.85
CA GLN A 79 21.25 -0.96 1.98
C GLN A 79 22.27 0.20 1.96
N ASP A 80 22.77 0.56 0.78
CA ASP A 80 23.76 1.64 0.62
C ASP A 80 23.15 3.00 0.97
N GLU A 81 21.93 3.27 0.50
CA GLU A 81 21.18 4.49 0.83
C GLU A 81 20.92 4.62 2.34
N ARG A 82 20.64 3.50 3.02
CA ARG A 82 20.48 3.47 4.48
C ARG A 82 21.79 3.78 5.20
N VAL A 83 22.91 3.27 4.73
CA VAL A 83 24.24 3.54 5.30
C VAL A 83 24.56 5.04 5.13
N HIS A 84 24.35 5.60 3.95
CA HIS A 84 24.47 7.04 3.70
C HIS A 84 23.57 7.89 4.60
N ALA A 85 22.28 7.55 4.69
CA ALA A 85 21.34 8.28 5.53
C ALA A 85 21.76 8.23 7.01
N SER A 86 22.32 7.11 7.46
CA SER A 86 22.81 6.94 8.84
C SER A 86 24.08 7.75 9.09
N ALA A 87 25.03 7.78 8.14
CA ALA A 87 26.23 8.61 8.23
C ALA A 87 25.86 10.09 8.36
N ARG A 88 24.92 10.58 7.54
CA ARG A 88 24.46 11.98 7.61
C ARG A 88 23.81 12.35 8.95
N ARG A 89 23.17 11.39 9.64
CA ARG A 89 22.56 11.65 10.98
C ARG A 89 23.61 12.04 12.02
N VAL A 90 24.86 11.60 11.85
CA VAL A 90 25.98 11.93 12.74
C VAL A 90 26.91 13.01 12.15
N GLY A 91 26.51 13.65 11.05
CA GLY A 91 27.33 14.68 10.37
C GLY A 91 28.51 14.12 9.59
N LEU A 92 28.50 12.83 9.25
CA LEU A 92 29.52 12.17 8.42
C LEU A 92 28.98 11.86 7.02
N ASP A 93 29.88 11.65 6.06
CA ASP A 93 29.56 11.05 4.77
C ASP A 93 30.18 9.66 4.66
N THR A 94 29.67 8.81 3.77
CA THR A 94 30.23 7.48 3.59
C THR A 94 31.52 7.54 2.77
N PRO A 95 32.46 6.62 3.02
CA PRO A 95 33.67 6.52 2.22
C PRO A 95 33.34 6.17 0.75
N LEU A 96 34.18 6.65 -0.18
CA LEU A 96 34.12 6.25 -1.58
C LEU A 96 34.43 4.76 -1.69
N GLU A 97 33.62 4.04 -2.46
CA GLU A 97 33.91 2.64 -2.77
C GLU A 97 35.24 2.53 -3.51
N PHE A 98 36.09 1.61 -3.05
CA PHE A 98 37.37 1.33 -3.70
C PHE A 98 37.11 0.65 -5.05
N LYS A 99 37.22 1.41 -6.15
CA LYS A 99 37.31 0.83 -7.48
C LYS A 99 38.72 0.28 -7.66
N LYS A 100 38.86 -1.04 -7.71
CA LYS A 100 40.07 -1.64 -8.30
C LYS A 100 40.13 -1.16 -9.74
N GLU A 101 41.12 -0.36 -10.09
CA GLU A 101 41.49 -0.19 -11.49
C GLU A 101 41.83 -1.58 -12.01
N ASP A 102 41.06 -2.06 -12.97
CA ASP A 102 41.31 -3.32 -13.65
C ASP A 102 42.70 -3.22 -14.26
N GLY A 103 43.65 -3.92 -13.62
CA GLY A 103 45.04 -3.95 -14.05
C GLY A 103 45.11 -4.31 -15.53
N GLU A 104 45.78 -3.43 -16.27
CA GLU A 104 46.26 -3.71 -17.62
C GLU A 104 46.89 -5.10 -17.61
N LYS A 105 46.34 -5.98 -18.45
CA LYS A 105 46.93 -7.28 -18.73
C LYS A 105 48.20 -7.02 -19.54
N GLU A 106 49.35 -7.08 -18.87
CA GLU A 106 50.63 -7.43 -19.52
C GLU A 106 50.81 -8.96 -19.55
#